data_AF-A0A947ZDB9-F1
#
_entry.id   AF-A0A947ZDB9-F1
#
_cell.length_a   1.000
_cell.length_b   1.000
_cell.length_c   1.000
_cell.angle_alpha   90.00
_cell.angle_beta   90.00
_cell.angle_gamma   90.00
#
_symmetry.space_group_name_H-M   'P 1'
#
loop_
_entity.id
_entity.type
_entity.pdbx_description
1 polymer ?
#
loop_
_entity_poly.entity_id
_entity_poly.type
_entity_poly.pdbx_seq_one_letter_code
_entity_poly.pdbx_strand_id
1 'polypeptide(L)'
;MKTFVMLFVFALALTACDDSGEIPPGSEGGACLTGDLCNGDLVCMEGVCHQESASCGNGLLEEGEECEAAIADERTCEEYGYSGGALGCAPDCTLDFSECTEGCGNGVIDPGEECDGDAIGDTTCESLGHRGGNLRCTIDCTYNEASCMPQLARINTNVDILFVIDNSYSMQEEQALLRSNFSTLLTTLRAGIGYLPNVHIGVTTTDLGSGFYSIPSCEGGEMGQLVKGSGNSCNNPLNQMYLVDVDPNGCSITRDASGMCVETDCEQANCDADAFLDGDGNPTEPNGLLLATDDKGCPRCVNYSGESIDAVFSCMADIGVGGCGFEQPMEAMHAALTAGHASNDGFVRETAYLAVILVTDEDDCSVQDDALFDPAIMVPPLNSFRCTLGGVACAEAWATLDSTDVDTVDFSACVSADTGSATHDWLHHLDRYTQVIAQVKGSAALATVAAVAGPYNGQLSVDKDEQGMWRLAPSCTSSQGGEAYPAVRIKELVSYYNAPEQMDWAFTPICATDYAPVLSGVGGRVVGVMGY
;
A
#
# COMPACT_ATOMS: atom_id res chain seq x y z
N MET A 1 17.25 -51.90 52.42
CA MET A 1 18.16 -51.82 53.58
C MET A 1 17.45 -50.95 54.59
N LYS A 2 16.86 -51.56 55.64
CA LYS A 2 17.48 -51.65 56.98
C LYS A 2 17.83 -50.24 57.47
N THR A 3 17.25 -49.64 58.51
CA THR A 3 16.84 -50.08 59.85
C THR A 3 17.12 -48.82 60.69
N PHE A 4 16.18 -48.37 61.53
CA PHE A 4 16.36 -47.73 62.86
C PHE A 4 15.08 -46.91 63.17
N VAL A 5 14.19 -47.34 64.07
CA VAL A 5 14.23 -47.20 65.56
C VAL A 5 13.92 -45.74 65.95
N MET A 6 12.98 -45.35 66.81
CA MET A 6 12.29 -46.05 67.92
C MET A 6 11.06 -45.24 68.39
N LEU A 7 10.02 -45.96 68.80
CA LEU A 7 9.09 -45.72 69.91
C LEU A 7 8.23 -44.44 69.97
N PHE A 8 6.97 -44.63 69.58
CA PHE A 8 5.78 -44.02 70.18
C PHE A 8 5.73 -44.23 71.71
N VAL A 9 5.33 -43.15 72.38
CA VAL A 9 4.55 -43.11 73.64
C VAL A 9 5.20 -43.74 74.86
N PHE A 10 5.75 -42.89 75.73
CA PHE A 10 5.42 -42.82 77.16
C PHE A 10 6.27 -41.73 77.81
N ALA A 11 5.63 -40.70 78.36
CA ALA A 11 5.85 -40.26 79.74
C ALA A 11 5.08 -38.95 79.94
N LEU A 12 4.11 -39.02 80.87
CA LEU A 12 3.45 -37.87 81.48
C LEU A 12 4.48 -36.77 81.77
N ALA A 13 4.31 -35.59 81.17
CA ALA A 13 4.77 -34.37 81.80
C ALA A 13 3.75 -34.04 82.90
N LEU A 14 3.94 -34.65 84.09
CA LEU A 14 3.34 -34.14 85.31
C LEU A 14 3.86 -32.71 85.51
N THR A 15 3.02 -31.71 85.25
CA THR A 15 3.11 -30.46 85.99
C THR A 15 2.91 -30.86 87.46
N ALA A 16 3.93 -30.64 88.29
CA ALA A 16 3.96 -31.09 89.67
C ALA A 16 2.89 -30.37 90.50
N CYS A 17 1.71 -30.98 90.63
CA CYS A 17 0.83 -30.69 91.76
C CYS A 17 1.56 -31.09 93.06
N ASP A 18 1.42 -30.28 94.11
CA ASP A 18 1.73 -30.72 95.48
C ASP A 18 0.92 -31.99 95.81
N ASP A 19 1.28 -32.76 96.84
CA ASP A 19 0.69 -34.05 97.27
C ASP A 19 -0.84 -34.00 97.51
N SER A 20 -1.47 -32.83 97.37
CA SER A 20 -2.90 -32.54 97.41
C SER A 20 -3.60 -32.42 96.04
N GLY A 21 -2.88 -32.36 94.91
CA GLY A 21 -3.46 -32.29 93.56
C GLY A 21 -3.83 -30.89 93.05
N GLU A 22 -3.45 -29.81 93.74
CA GLU A 22 -3.70 -28.41 93.31
C GLU A 22 -2.45 -27.77 92.66
N ILE A 23 -2.64 -26.96 91.61
CA ILE A 23 -1.57 -26.23 90.91
C ILE A 23 -1.03 -25.13 91.84
N PRO A 24 0.28 -25.04 92.10
CA PRO A 24 0.83 -24.05 93.01
C PRO A 24 0.59 -22.61 92.52
N PRO A 25 0.22 -21.68 93.42
CA PRO A 25 0.00 -20.29 93.04
C PRO A 25 1.29 -19.65 92.49
N GLY A 26 1.20 -19.02 91.32
CA GLY A 26 2.31 -18.34 90.65
C GLY A 26 3.01 -19.10 89.51
N SER A 27 2.70 -20.38 89.24
CA SER A 27 3.16 -21.10 88.03
C SER A 27 2.16 -21.01 86.88
N GLU A 28 2.55 -21.39 85.66
CA GLU A 28 1.66 -21.39 84.49
C GLU A 28 0.36 -22.17 84.78
N GLY A 29 -0.79 -21.51 84.61
CA GLY A 29 -2.12 -22.04 84.95
C GLY A 29 -2.51 -21.99 86.44
N GLY A 30 -1.63 -21.47 87.31
CA GLY A 30 -1.88 -21.28 88.74
C GLY A 30 -2.61 -19.96 89.04
N ALA A 31 -3.35 -19.92 90.14
CA ALA A 31 -4.12 -18.75 90.55
C ALA A 31 -3.23 -17.59 91.04
N CYS A 32 -3.62 -16.35 90.74
CA CYS A 32 -2.94 -15.12 91.14
C CYS A 32 -3.94 -14.00 91.47
N LEU A 33 -3.54 -13.01 92.26
CA LEU A 33 -4.36 -11.83 92.56
C LEU A 33 -3.88 -10.63 91.73
N THR A 34 -4.80 -9.69 91.45
CA THR A 34 -4.52 -8.51 90.62
C THR A 34 -3.40 -7.67 91.23
N GLY A 35 -2.22 -7.70 90.61
CA GLY A 35 -1.02 -6.97 91.04
C GLY A 35 0.11 -7.84 91.65
N ASP A 36 -0.06 -9.16 91.76
CA ASP A 36 1.02 -10.07 92.16
C ASP A 36 1.93 -10.44 90.98
N LEU A 37 3.23 -10.67 91.26
CA LEU A 37 4.20 -11.19 90.29
C LEU A 37 4.09 -12.73 90.25
N CYS A 38 3.74 -13.27 89.09
CA CYS A 38 3.90 -14.70 88.81
C CYS A 38 5.40 -15.04 88.69
N ASN A 39 5.78 -16.32 88.81
CA ASN A 39 7.20 -16.69 88.72
C ASN A 39 7.70 -16.60 87.26
N GLY A 40 8.82 -15.89 87.05
CA GLY A 40 9.40 -15.71 85.72
C GLY A 40 8.69 -14.63 84.90
N ASP A 41 8.61 -14.81 83.59
CA ASP A 41 8.02 -13.86 82.63
C ASP A 41 6.50 -14.06 82.44
N LEU A 42 5.81 -14.59 83.46
CA LEU A 42 4.36 -14.87 83.44
C LEU A 42 3.57 -13.64 83.96
N VAL A 43 2.40 -13.37 83.37
CA VAL A 43 1.52 -12.25 83.77
C VAL A 43 0.19 -12.75 84.33
N CYS A 44 -0.31 -12.08 85.37
CA CYS A 44 -1.59 -12.41 86.00
C CYS A 44 -2.76 -11.76 85.24
N MET A 45 -3.53 -12.55 84.48
CA MET A 45 -4.76 -12.10 83.81
C MET A 45 -5.97 -12.89 84.30
N GLU A 46 -7.05 -12.18 84.62
CA GLU A 46 -8.31 -12.77 85.14
C GLU A 46 -8.16 -13.75 86.32
N GLY A 47 -7.09 -13.59 87.10
CA GLY A 47 -6.81 -14.40 88.28
C GLY A 47 -6.00 -15.67 88.01
N VAL A 48 -5.40 -15.82 86.83
CA VAL A 48 -4.54 -16.95 86.44
C VAL A 48 -3.24 -16.46 85.78
N CYS A 49 -2.11 -17.11 86.07
CA CYS A 49 -0.82 -16.80 85.46
C CYS A 49 -0.70 -17.42 84.05
N HIS A 50 -0.47 -16.59 83.04
CA HIS A 50 -0.26 -16.97 81.64
C HIS A 50 1.14 -16.57 81.17
N GLN A 51 1.72 -17.32 80.22
CA GLN A 51 2.87 -16.85 79.44
C GLN A 51 2.43 -15.63 78.64
N GLU A 52 3.23 -14.54 78.62
CA GLU A 52 3.01 -13.51 77.61
C GLU A 52 3.01 -14.22 76.26
N SER A 53 1.85 -14.22 75.62
CA SER A 53 1.75 -14.67 74.24
C SER A 53 2.58 -13.70 73.41
N ALA A 54 3.55 -14.24 72.67
CA ALA A 54 4.34 -13.50 71.68
C ALA A 54 3.45 -12.44 71.02
N SER A 55 3.77 -11.18 71.28
CA SER A 55 2.92 -10.06 70.91
C SER A 55 3.64 -9.23 69.89
N CYS A 56 3.11 -9.23 68.68
CA CYS A 56 3.70 -8.50 67.59
C CYS A 56 3.84 -7.00 67.88
N GLY A 57 5.02 -6.43 67.65
CA GLY A 57 5.31 -5.01 67.89
C GLY A 57 5.97 -4.72 69.24
N ASN A 58 6.45 -5.74 69.97
CA ASN A 58 7.10 -5.58 71.28
C ASN A 58 8.62 -5.33 71.19
N GLY A 59 9.19 -5.40 69.97
CA GLY A 59 10.62 -5.17 69.71
C GLY A 59 11.54 -6.33 70.05
N LEU A 60 11.02 -7.55 70.19
CA LEU A 60 11.78 -8.79 70.36
C LEU A 60 11.31 -9.81 69.32
N LEU A 61 12.24 -10.51 68.65
CA LEU A 61 11.87 -11.60 67.72
C LEU A 61 11.77 -12.92 68.50
N GLU A 62 10.56 -13.42 68.71
CA GLU A 62 10.26 -14.57 69.55
C GLU A 62 9.92 -15.84 68.72
N GLU A 63 9.90 -17.02 69.37
CA GLU A 63 9.63 -18.29 68.68
C GLU A 63 8.16 -18.33 68.20
N GLY A 64 7.97 -18.15 66.89
CA GLY A 64 6.64 -18.11 66.25
C GLY A 64 6.37 -16.84 65.44
N GLU A 65 7.24 -15.83 65.51
CA GLU A 65 7.14 -14.57 64.76
C GLU A 65 8.05 -14.60 63.52
N GLU A 66 7.56 -14.12 62.37
CA GLU A 66 8.37 -14.03 61.15
C GLU A 66 9.13 -12.69 61.04
N CYS A 67 8.69 -11.63 61.72
CA CYS A 67 9.30 -10.29 61.71
C CYS A 67 8.89 -9.47 62.94
N GLU A 68 9.56 -8.34 63.20
CA GLU A 68 9.22 -7.40 64.28
C GLU A 68 9.44 -5.95 63.82
N ALA A 69 8.42 -5.10 63.92
CA ALA A 69 8.44 -3.74 63.35
C ALA A 69 9.47 -2.80 64.00
N ALA A 70 9.86 -3.04 65.26
CA ALA A 70 10.86 -2.21 65.95
C ALA A 70 12.32 -2.68 65.75
N ILE A 71 12.53 -3.85 65.12
CA ILE A 71 13.84 -4.34 64.72
C ILE A 71 13.98 -4.07 63.22
N ALA A 72 15.02 -3.35 62.81
CA ALA A 72 15.41 -3.32 61.40
C ALA A 72 15.94 -4.71 61.05
N ASP A 73 15.04 -5.58 60.60
CA ASP A 73 15.44 -6.83 59.96
C ASP A 73 16.25 -6.48 58.71
N GLU A 74 17.37 -7.19 58.47
CA GLU A 74 18.19 -6.95 57.27
C GLU A 74 17.54 -7.53 55.99
N ARG A 75 16.37 -8.15 56.13
CA ARG A 75 15.59 -8.74 55.04
C ARG A 75 14.93 -7.67 54.17
N THR A 76 14.96 -7.89 52.87
CA THR A 76 14.50 -6.92 51.86
C THR A 76 13.48 -7.58 50.92
N CYS A 77 12.63 -6.78 50.26
CA CYS A 77 11.67 -7.27 49.27
C CYS A 77 12.38 -8.06 48.15
N GLU A 78 13.61 -7.67 47.82
CA GLU A 78 14.49 -8.27 46.82
C GLU A 78 14.90 -9.72 47.15
N GLU A 79 15.03 -10.08 48.44
CA GLU A 79 15.35 -11.45 48.85
C GLU A 79 14.20 -12.44 48.62
N TYR A 80 12.97 -11.92 48.46
CA TYR A 80 11.74 -12.69 48.29
C TYR A 80 11.14 -12.58 46.88
N GLY A 81 11.89 -12.03 45.92
CA GLY A 81 11.51 -12.00 44.50
C GLY A 81 10.74 -10.76 44.05
N TYR A 82 10.74 -9.68 44.83
CA TYR A 82 10.15 -8.40 44.42
C TYR A 82 11.24 -7.43 43.91
N SER A 83 10.88 -6.46 43.06
CA SER A 83 11.86 -5.55 42.44
C SER A 83 12.31 -4.38 43.31
N GLY A 84 11.70 -4.23 44.49
CA GLY A 84 12.05 -3.23 45.50
C GLY A 84 10.90 -2.98 46.48
N GLY A 85 10.91 -1.85 47.17
CA GLY A 85 9.89 -1.45 48.14
C GLY A 85 10.32 -1.63 49.59
N ALA A 86 9.42 -1.35 50.52
CA ALA A 86 9.68 -1.49 51.95
C ALA A 86 9.00 -2.77 52.47
N LEU A 87 9.79 -3.76 52.87
CA LEU A 87 9.25 -4.98 53.48
C LEU A 87 8.67 -4.63 54.85
N GLY A 88 7.36 -4.82 55.01
CA GLY A 88 6.63 -4.52 56.23
C GLY A 88 6.52 -5.73 57.15
N CYS A 89 6.04 -5.48 58.36
CA CYS A 89 5.62 -6.53 59.29
C CYS A 89 4.17 -6.30 59.68
N ALA A 90 3.31 -7.27 59.40
CA ALA A 90 1.88 -7.18 59.69
C ALA A 90 1.61 -7.29 61.22
N PRO A 91 0.45 -6.83 61.71
CA PRO A 91 0.10 -6.90 63.14
C PRO A 91 0.00 -8.33 63.71
N ASP A 92 0.01 -9.36 62.86
CA ASP A 92 0.04 -10.77 63.22
C ASP A 92 1.45 -11.39 63.11
N CYS A 93 2.49 -10.55 62.94
CA CYS A 93 3.89 -10.95 62.84
C CYS A 93 4.24 -11.85 61.66
N THR A 94 3.45 -11.74 60.59
CA THR A 94 3.79 -12.24 59.26
C THR A 94 4.44 -11.14 58.42
N LEU A 95 5.29 -11.54 57.48
CA LEU A 95 5.88 -10.59 56.52
C LEU A 95 4.79 -9.94 55.67
N ASP A 96 4.81 -8.60 55.58
CA ASP A 96 3.88 -7.82 54.77
C ASP A 96 4.55 -7.34 53.49
N PHE A 97 4.15 -7.93 52.37
CA PHE A 97 4.66 -7.60 51.04
C PHE A 97 3.84 -6.52 50.33
N SER A 98 2.83 -5.91 50.97
CA SER A 98 1.92 -4.96 50.32
C SER A 98 2.59 -3.66 49.85
N GLU A 99 3.70 -3.27 50.46
CA GLU A 99 4.55 -2.13 50.07
C GLU A 99 5.80 -2.58 49.29
N CYS A 100 5.92 -3.89 49.01
CA CYS A 100 6.88 -4.38 48.03
C CYS A 100 6.38 -4.03 46.63
N THR A 101 7.31 -3.61 45.78
CA THR A 101 7.00 -3.27 44.40
C THR A 101 7.02 -4.57 43.59
N GLU A 102 5.85 -5.05 43.18
CA GLU A 102 5.77 -5.97 42.04
C GLU A 102 5.96 -5.13 40.78
N GLY A 103 6.96 -5.45 39.97
CA GLY A 103 7.03 -4.86 38.66
C GLY A 103 8.39 -4.86 38.02
N CYS A 104 8.29 -4.61 36.72
CA CYS A 104 9.35 -4.57 35.76
C CYS A 104 10.57 -3.72 36.14
N GLY A 105 11.75 -4.27 35.92
CA GLY A 105 13.03 -3.58 35.94
C GLY A 105 14.09 -4.18 36.88
N ASN A 106 13.91 -5.39 37.39
CA ASN A 106 14.89 -6.08 38.27
C ASN A 106 15.97 -6.86 37.49
N GLY A 107 15.86 -6.95 36.17
CA GLY A 107 16.77 -7.66 35.27
C GLY A 107 16.58 -9.17 35.20
N VAL A 108 15.50 -9.72 35.76
CA VAL A 108 15.12 -11.14 35.74
C VAL A 108 13.67 -11.25 35.26
N ILE A 109 13.37 -12.21 34.37
CA ILE A 109 11.99 -12.41 33.88
C ILE A 109 11.25 -13.31 34.87
N ASP A 110 10.33 -12.74 35.64
CA ASP A 110 9.56 -13.43 36.68
C ASP A 110 8.24 -14.04 36.14
N PRO A 111 7.62 -15.00 36.87
CA PRO A 111 6.35 -15.61 36.44
C PRO A 111 5.23 -14.57 36.28
N GLY A 112 4.85 -14.26 35.03
CA GLY A 112 3.83 -13.28 34.70
C GLY A 112 4.34 -12.12 33.84
N GLU A 113 5.65 -11.99 33.65
CA GLU A 113 6.29 -11.00 32.80
C GLU A 113 6.61 -11.57 31.40
N GLU A 114 6.55 -10.73 30.36
CA GLU A 114 7.02 -11.09 29.01
C GLU A 114 8.53 -10.83 28.85
N CYS A 115 9.06 -9.84 29.57
CA CYS A 115 10.46 -9.40 29.59
C CYS A 115 10.72 -8.57 30.85
N ASP A 116 11.97 -8.29 31.21
CA ASP A 116 12.34 -7.33 32.26
C ASP A 116 13.58 -6.50 31.85
N GLY A 117 13.40 -5.20 31.63
CA GLY A 117 14.50 -4.31 31.27
C GLY A 117 15.21 -4.73 29.97
N ASP A 118 16.47 -5.17 30.08
CA ASP A 118 17.26 -5.72 28.97
C ASP A 118 17.14 -7.26 28.86
N ALA A 119 16.53 -7.93 29.85
CA ALA A 119 16.22 -9.36 29.82
C ALA A 119 14.96 -9.61 28.97
N ILE A 120 15.16 -9.85 27.67
CA ILE A 120 14.09 -10.06 26.68
C ILE A 120 13.78 -11.54 26.38
N GLY A 121 14.48 -12.48 27.02
CA GLY A 121 14.33 -13.92 26.81
C GLY A 121 14.83 -14.39 25.44
N ASP A 122 14.22 -15.46 24.91
CA ASP A 122 14.51 -16.01 23.57
C ASP A 122 13.65 -15.37 22.46
N THR A 123 12.75 -14.45 22.82
CA THR A 123 11.83 -13.78 21.88
C THR A 123 12.57 -12.70 21.10
N THR A 124 12.36 -12.68 19.80
CA THR A 124 12.93 -11.72 18.85
C THR A 124 11.83 -10.96 18.13
N CYS A 125 12.16 -9.81 17.54
CA CYS A 125 11.25 -9.12 16.62
C CYS A 125 10.78 -10.10 15.51
N GLU A 126 11.69 -10.94 15.00
CA GLU A 126 11.41 -11.97 14.00
C GLU A 126 10.36 -13.00 14.45
N SER A 127 10.45 -13.48 15.70
CA SER A 127 9.46 -14.42 16.25
C SER A 127 8.08 -13.80 16.50
N LEU A 128 8.01 -12.47 16.63
CA LEU A 128 6.75 -11.71 16.76
C LEU A 128 6.19 -11.24 15.40
N GLY A 129 6.77 -11.72 14.30
CA GLY A 129 6.29 -11.44 12.95
C GLY A 129 6.93 -10.24 12.26
N HIS A 130 7.96 -9.62 12.84
CA HIS A 130 8.72 -8.53 12.24
C HIS A 130 9.91 -9.04 11.41
N ARG A 131 10.60 -8.19 10.64
CA ARG A 131 11.77 -8.62 9.82
C ARG A 131 13.12 -8.45 10.51
N GLY A 132 13.12 -8.01 11.76
CA GLY A 132 14.31 -7.68 12.55
C GLY A 132 14.07 -6.45 13.43
N GLY A 133 15.14 -5.90 13.98
CA GLY A 133 15.10 -4.77 14.90
C GLY A 133 15.51 -5.18 16.32
N ASN A 134 15.40 -4.25 17.25
CA ASN A 134 15.75 -4.49 18.66
C ASN A 134 14.47 -4.49 19.48
N LEU A 135 14.06 -5.68 19.95
CA LEU A 135 12.96 -5.83 20.89
C LEU A 135 13.38 -5.25 22.24
N ARG A 136 12.53 -4.46 22.87
CA ARG A 136 12.79 -3.85 24.19
C ARG A 136 11.66 -4.16 25.13
N CYS A 137 11.90 -4.08 26.42
CA CYS A 137 10.85 -4.17 27.42
C CYS A 137 10.23 -2.81 27.73
N THR A 138 8.91 -2.75 27.94
CA THR A 138 8.24 -1.57 28.50
C THR A 138 8.44 -1.51 30.02
N ILE A 139 8.01 -0.40 30.64
CA ILE A 139 7.98 -0.28 32.11
C ILE A 139 6.89 -1.17 32.74
N ASP A 140 5.99 -1.73 31.93
CA ASP A 140 4.90 -2.60 32.35
C ASP A 140 5.17 -4.08 32.04
N CYS A 141 6.43 -4.46 31.76
CA CYS A 141 6.86 -5.86 31.51
C CYS A 141 6.17 -6.56 30.34
N THR A 142 5.84 -5.76 29.33
CA THR A 142 5.34 -6.20 28.03
C THR A 142 6.36 -5.87 26.94
N TYR A 143 6.33 -6.62 25.84
CA TYR A 143 7.19 -6.32 24.70
C TYR A 143 6.87 -4.95 24.07
N ASN A 144 7.91 -4.14 23.88
CA ASN A 144 7.84 -2.91 23.12
C ASN A 144 8.30 -3.16 21.68
N GLU A 145 7.34 -3.28 20.77
CA GLU A 145 7.59 -3.50 19.34
C GLU A 145 7.96 -2.20 18.59
N ALA A 146 7.99 -1.02 19.24
CA ALA A 146 8.25 0.25 18.54
C ALA A 146 9.66 0.37 17.93
N SER A 147 10.60 -0.46 18.39
CA SER A 147 11.96 -0.57 17.85
C SER A 147 12.16 -1.83 16.98
N CYS A 148 11.11 -2.63 16.79
CA CYS A 148 11.09 -3.64 15.75
C CYS A 148 10.94 -2.97 14.39
N MET A 149 11.66 -3.50 13.40
CA MET A 149 11.44 -3.14 12.02
C MET A 149 10.18 -3.84 11.58
N PRO A 150 9.05 -3.12 11.34
CA PRO A 150 7.81 -3.77 10.95
C PRO A 150 8.09 -4.78 9.83
N GLN A 151 7.42 -5.94 9.88
CA GLN A 151 7.22 -6.73 8.65
C GLN A 151 6.85 -5.69 7.61
N LEU A 152 7.62 -5.55 6.52
CA LEU A 152 7.38 -4.51 5.52
C LEU A 152 5.88 -4.47 5.33
N ALA A 153 5.21 -3.40 5.80
CA ALA A 153 3.78 -3.23 5.59
C ALA A 153 3.65 -3.43 4.10
N ARG A 154 3.03 -4.57 3.67
CA ARG A 154 3.33 -5.22 2.38
C ARG A 154 3.70 -4.14 1.40
N ILE A 155 4.97 -4.05 0.97
CA ILE A 155 5.33 -3.04 -0.02
C ILE A 155 4.29 -3.20 -1.10
N ASN A 156 3.50 -2.15 -1.31
CA ASN A 156 2.35 -2.30 -2.16
C ASN A 156 2.87 -2.42 -3.59
N THR A 157 2.97 -3.66 -4.06
CA THR A 157 3.44 -4.00 -5.39
C THR A 157 2.29 -4.04 -6.39
N ASN A 158 1.11 -3.52 -6.04
CA ASN A 158 0.00 -3.43 -6.97
C ASN A 158 0.20 -2.22 -7.88
N VAL A 159 0.11 -2.44 -9.18
CA VAL A 159 0.15 -1.40 -10.21
C VAL A 159 -0.95 -1.65 -11.24
N ASP A 160 -1.69 -0.61 -11.57
CA ASP A 160 -2.67 -0.62 -12.66
C ASP A 160 -2.09 0.23 -13.79
N ILE A 161 -2.05 -0.32 -15.00
CA ILE A 161 -1.44 0.30 -16.17
C ILE A 161 -2.51 0.44 -17.25
N LEU A 162 -2.88 1.68 -17.57
CA LEU A 162 -3.83 2.01 -18.61
C LEU A 162 -3.10 2.52 -19.84
N PHE A 163 -3.26 1.82 -20.96
CA PHE A 163 -2.87 2.32 -22.27
C PHE A 163 -4.09 2.95 -22.95
N VAL A 164 -3.97 4.21 -23.35
CA VAL A 164 -4.95 4.90 -24.20
C VAL A 164 -4.28 5.06 -25.55
N ILE A 165 -4.68 4.21 -26.49
CA ILE A 165 -3.99 4.08 -27.77
C ILE A 165 -4.90 4.62 -28.86
N ASP A 166 -4.34 5.41 -29.72
CA ASP A 166 -5.03 5.95 -30.87
C ASP A 166 -5.25 4.87 -31.95
N ASN A 167 -6.50 4.74 -32.38
CA ASN A 167 -6.94 3.84 -33.44
C ASN A 167 -7.31 4.57 -34.72
N SER A 168 -6.81 5.80 -34.93
CA SER A 168 -6.91 6.52 -36.20
C SER A 168 -6.11 5.80 -37.31
N TYR A 169 -6.30 6.24 -38.56
CA TYR A 169 -5.73 5.58 -39.74
C TYR A 169 -4.19 5.57 -39.78
N SER A 170 -3.56 6.63 -39.27
CA SER A 170 -2.11 6.84 -39.31
C SER A 170 -1.35 5.95 -38.33
N MET A 171 -2.01 5.48 -37.27
CA MET A 171 -1.40 4.81 -36.11
C MET A 171 -0.89 3.38 -36.33
N GLN A 172 -0.91 2.86 -37.57
CA GLN A 172 -0.55 1.46 -37.83
C GLN A 172 0.90 1.13 -37.45
N GLU A 173 1.84 2.01 -37.80
CA GLU A 173 3.28 1.81 -37.53
C GLU A 173 3.55 1.94 -36.02
N GLU A 174 2.98 2.96 -35.41
CA GLU A 174 3.15 3.38 -34.03
C GLU A 174 2.61 2.29 -33.08
N GLN A 175 1.44 1.71 -33.38
CA GLN A 175 0.90 0.57 -32.63
C GLN A 175 1.82 -0.66 -32.74
N ALA A 176 2.37 -0.95 -33.92
CA ALA A 176 3.32 -2.06 -34.07
C ALA A 176 4.61 -1.81 -33.26
N LEU A 177 5.10 -0.57 -33.26
CA LEU A 177 6.28 -0.18 -32.51
C LEU A 177 6.06 -0.28 -31.00
N LEU A 178 4.91 0.18 -30.49
CA LEU A 178 4.52 0.04 -29.09
C LEU A 178 4.54 -1.43 -28.66
N ARG A 179 3.88 -2.30 -29.43
CA ARG A 179 3.82 -3.74 -29.14
C ARG A 179 5.19 -4.39 -29.12
N SER A 180 6.07 -4.01 -30.05
CA SER A 180 7.44 -4.54 -30.10
C SER A 180 8.32 -4.13 -28.92
N ASN A 181 8.03 -2.98 -28.30
CA ASN A 181 8.81 -2.44 -27.18
C ASN A 181 8.23 -2.76 -25.80
N PHE A 182 6.99 -3.27 -25.72
CA PHE A 182 6.29 -3.54 -24.46
C PHE A 182 7.12 -4.35 -23.44
N SER A 183 7.88 -5.34 -23.90
CA SER A 183 8.77 -6.15 -23.06
C SER A 183 9.77 -5.33 -22.23
N THR A 184 10.10 -4.11 -22.67
CA THR A 184 10.96 -3.17 -21.93
C THR A 184 10.33 -2.76 -20.60
N LEU A 185 9.01 -2.51 -20.58
CA LEU A 185 8.28 -2.16 -19.36
C LEU A 185 8.36 -3.31 -18.35
N LEU A 186 7.99 -4.53 -18.79
CA LEU A 186 8.02 -5.72 -17.94
C LEU A 186 9.44 -6.04 -17.44
N THR A 187 10.45 -5.89 -18.30
CA THR A 187 11.84 -6.08 -17.92
C THR A 187 12.27 -5.09 -16.84
N THR A 188 11.87 -3.82 -16.97
CA THR A 188 12.20 -2.78 -15.98
C THR A 188 11.52 -3.03 -14.64
N LEU A 189 10.22 -3.38 -14.66
CA LEU A 189 9.47 -3.74 -13.45
C LEU A 189 10.11 -4.94 -12.73
N ARG A 190 10.45 -6.00 -13.48
CA ARG A 190 11.11 -7.21 -12.96
C ARG A 190 12.51 -6.92 -12.42
N ALA A 191 13.28 -6.05 -13.08
CA ALA A 191 14.64 -5.72 -12.66
C ALA A 191 14.66 -4.95 -11.34
N GLY A 192 13.68 -4.06 -11.11
CA GLY A 192 13.60 -3.27 -9.89
C GLY A 192 13.23 -4.08 -8.65
N ILE A 193 12.22 -4.95 -8.77
CA ILE A 193 11.64 -5.69 -7.64
C ILE A 193 12.26 -7.11 -7.50
N GLY A 194 12.86 -7.63 -8.58
CA GLY A 194 13.37 -9.00 -8.69
C GLY A 194 12.35 -10.00 -9.26
N TYR A 195 11.08 -9.62 -9.31
CA TYR A 195 9.96 -10.34 -9.90
C TYR A 195 8.92 -9.34 -10.45
N LEU A 196 7.89 -9.83 -11.16
CA LEU A 196 6.86 -8.94 -11.69
C LEU A 196 5.93 -8.48 -10.55
N PRO A 197 5.63 -7.18 -10.41
CA PRO A 197 4.61 -6.70 -9.48
C PRO A 197 3.23 -7.27 -9.82
N ASN A 198 2.25 -7.03 -8.95
CA ASN A 198 0.86 -7.38 -9.20
C ASN A 198 0.28 -6.38 -10.20
N VAL A 199 0.09 -6.79 -11.45
CA VAL A 199 -0.25 -5.88 -12.55
C VAL A 199 -1.68 -6.09 -13.00
N HIS A 200 -2.41 -5.00 -13.14
CA HIS A 200 -3.55 -4.91 -14.04
C HIS A 200 -3.14 -4.11 -15.27
N ILE A 201 -3.42 -4.60 -16.48
CA ILE A 201 -3.08 -3.89 -17.72
C ILE A 201 -4.32 -3.78 -18.60
N GLY A 202 -4.80 -2.56 -18.77
CA GLY A 202 -5.97 -2.22 -19.59
C GLY A 202 -5.54 -1.49 -20.85
N VAL A 203 -6.29 -1.70 -21.94
CA VAL A 203 -6.17 -0.95 -23.19
C VAL A 203 -7.54 -0.34 -23.49
N THR A 204 -7.57 0.94 -23.82
CA THR A 204 -8.73 1.61 -24.44
C THR A 204 -8.26 2.45 -25.62
N THR A 205 -9.20 3.01 -26.37
CA THR A 205 -8.92 3.81 -27.57
C THR A 205 -9.03 5.30 -27.28
N THR A 206 -8.64 6.15 -28.23
CA THR A 206 -8.92 7.60 -28.20
C THR A 206 -10.31 7.95 -28.75
N ASP A 207 -11.06 6.97 -29.27
CA ASP A 207 -12.31 7.16 -29.98
C ASP A 207 -13.52 7.16 -29.03
N LEU A 208 -14.13 8.34 -28.89
CA LEU A 208 -15.39 8.55 -28.17
C LEU A 208 -16.55 8.92 -29.13
N GLY A 209 -16.27 8.95 -30.43
CA GLY A 209 -17.17 9.38 -31.49
C GLY A 209 -17.42 10.89 -31.53
N SER A 210 -18.35 11.27 -32.41
CA SER A 210 -18.73 12.66 -32.69
C SER A 210 -20.11 13.05 -32.16
N GLY A 211 -20.55 12.42 -31.07
CA GLY A 211 -21.84 12.70 -30.43
C GLY A 211 -23.04 12.49 -31.37
N PHE A 212 -23.85 13.53 -31.57
CA PHE A 212 -25.01 13.47 -32.47
C PHE A 212 -24.67 13.67 -33.96
N TYR A 213 -23.44 14.05 -34.28
CA TYR A 213 -23.01 14.29 -35.65
C TYR A 213 -22.52 13.00 -36.30
N SER A 214 -22.88 12.78 -37.57
CA SER A 214 -22.38 11.67 -38.36
C SER A 214 -21.13 12.13 -39.10
N ILE A 215 -19.97 11.96 -38.47
CA ILE A 215 -18.67 12.17 -39.10
C ILE A 215 -18.12 10.80 -39.49
N PRO A 216 -17.69 10.59 -40.75
CA PRO A 216 -17.12 9.32 -41.18
C PRO A 216 -15.99 8.86 -40.26
N SER A 217 -16.04 7.60 -39.85
CA SER A 217 -15.10 6.95 -38.90
C SER A 217 -15.25 7.40 -37.44
N CYS A 218 -16.14 8.34 -37.14
CA CYS A 218 -16.48 8.75 -35.78
C CYS A 218 -17.88 8.27 -35.35
N GLU A 219 -18.49 7.37 -36.13
CA GLU A 219 -19.76 6.74 -35.79
C GLU A 219 -19.56 5.65 -34.71
N GLY A 220 -19.54 6.05 -33.44
CA GLY A 220 -19.39 5.11 -32.33
C GLY A 220 -18.24 5.52 -31.41
N GLY A 221 -17.31 4.61 -31.17
CA GLY A 221 -16.24 4.77 -30.20
C GLY A 221 -16.41 3.90 -28.96
N GLU A 222 -15.31 3.59 -28.30
CA GLU A 222 -15.26 2.76 -27.10
C GLU A 222 -15.76 3.49 -25.86
N MET A 223 -15.83 4.83 -25.89
CA MET A 223 -16.30 5.65 -24.76
C MET A 223 -15.49 5.44 -23.46
N GLY A 224 -14.22 5.03 -23.57
CA GLY A 224 -13.38 4.63 -22.42
C GLY A 224 -13.59 3.19 -21.94
N GLN A 225 -14.35 2.36 -22.66
CA GLN A 225 -14.41 0.92 -22.40
C GLN A 225 -13.05 0.27 -22.66
N LEU A 226 -12.62 -0.59 -21.75
CA LEU A 226 -11.46 -1.43 -21.98
C LEU A 226 -11.78 -2.46 -23.07
N VAL A 227 -10.83 -2.61 -23.99
CA VAL A 227 -10.91 -3.49 -25.15
C VAL A 227 -9.77 -4.49 -25.16
N LYS A 228 -9.97 -5.60 -25.88
CA LYS A 228 -8.94 -6.61 -26.11
C LYS A 228 -8.74 -6.86 -27.60
N GLY A 229 -8.05 -5.92 -28.23
CA GLY A 229 -7.79 -5.88 -29.66
C GLY A 229 -9.01 -5.42 -30.47
N SER A 230 -8.79 -5.17 -31.76
CA SER A 230 -9.82 -4.69 -32.68
C SER A 230 -11.07 -5.57 -32.61
N GLY A 231 -12.22 -4.94 -32.30
CA GLY A 231 -13.50 -5.62 -32.15
C GLY A 231 -13.54 -6.68 -31.05
N ASN A 232 -12.68 -6.59 -30.04
CA ASN A 232 -12.54 -7.55 -28.94
C ASN A 232 -12.24 -8.98 -29.40
N SER A 233 -11.47 -9.09 -30.48
CA SER A 233 -11.18 -10.36 -31.16
C SER A 233 -10.14 -11.24 -30.47
N CYS A 234 -9.39 -10.71 -29.49
CA CYS A 234 -8.38 -11.49 -28.78
C CYS A 234 -9.01 -12.55 -27.86
N ASN A 235 -8.46 -13.77 -27.92
CA ASN A 235 -8.89 -14.88 -27.08
C ASN A 235 -8.60 -14.60 -25.60
N ASN A 236 -7.38 -14.12 -25.32
CA ASN A 236 -6.97 -13.62 -24.01
C ASN A 236 -7.15 -12.08 -23.95
N PRO A 237 -7.36 -11.49 -22.77
CA PRO A 237 -7.62 -12.14 -21.49
C PRO A 237 -8.96 -12.90 -21.48
N LEU A 238 -9.02 -13.91 -20.62
CA LEU A 238 -10.19 -14.72 -20.31
C LEU A 238 -11.08 -13.95 -19.33
N ASN A 239 -12.38 -13.92 -19.57
CA ASN A 239 -13.42 -13.38 -18.68
C ASN A 239 -13.40 -11.85 -18.43
N GLN A 240 -12.26 -11.18 -18.53
CA GLN A 240 -12.12 -9.72 -18.41
C GLN A 240 -11.60 -9.07 -19.70
N MET A 241 -11.72 -7.74 -19.77
CA MET A 241 -11.21 -6.93 -20.88
C MET A 241 -9.82 -6.34 -20.60
N TYR A 242 -9.26 -6.62 -19.42
CA TYR A 242 -7.92 -6.23 -18.99
C TYR A 242 -7.16 -7.46 -18.50
N LEU A 243 -5.84 -7.38 -18.59
CA LEU A 243 -4.94 -8.43 -18.13
C LEU A 243 -4.79 -8.35 -16.62
N VAL A 244 -4.85 -9.51 -15.97
CA VAL A 244 -4.54 -9.68 -14.55
C VAL A 244 -3.37 -10.65 -14.45
N ASP A 245 -2.33 -10.22 -13.74
CA ASP A 245 -1.19 -11.07 -13.36
C ASP A 245 -0.76 -10.64 -11.96
N VAL A 246 -1.13 -11.43 -10.94
CA VAL A 246 -0.90 -11.12 -9.52
C VAL A 246 -0.36 -12.33 -8.75
N ASP A 247 0.29 -12.08 -7.61
CA ASP A 247 0.72 -13.14 -6.70
C ASP A 247 -0.51 -13.87 -6.12
N PRO A 248 -0.48 -15.21 -5.99
CA PRO A 248 -1.51 -15.94 -5.28
C PRO A 248 -1.58 -15.53 -3.81
N ASN A 249 -2.80 -15.53 -3.26
CA ASN A 249 -3.01 -15.11 -1.86
C ASN A 249 -3.23 -16.30 -0.93
N GLY A 250 -2.69 -16.21 0.29
CA GLY A 250 -2.86 -17.25 1.31
C GLY A 250 -1.98 -18.49 1.14
N CYS A 251 -0.86 -18.39 0.40
CA CYS A 251 0.16 -19.43 0.29
C CYS A 251 1.57 -18.83 0.45
N SER A 252 2.56 -19.72 0.58
CA SER A 252 3.98 -19.42 0.71
C SER A 252 4.72 -19.59 -0.62
N ILE A 253 5.60 -18.62 -0.92
CA ILE A 253 6.45 -18.63 -2.11
C ILE A 253 7.88 -18.32 -1.67
N THR A 254 8.77 -19.30 -1.75
CA THR A 254 10.19 -19.12 -1.40
C THR A 254 11.02 -18.94 -2.66
N ARG A 255 11.74 -17.82 -2.73
CA ARG A 255 12.62 -17.46 -3.83
C ARG A 255 14.09 -17.55 -3.42
N ASP A 256 14.95 -17.99 -4.32
CA ASP A 256 16.40 -17.89 -4.13
C ASP A 256 16.93 -16.48 -4.44
N ALA A 257 18.24 -16.29 -4.31
CA ALA A 257 18.90 -14.99 -4.56
C ALA A 257 18.80 -14.50 -6.03
N SER A 258 18.44 -15.37 -6.97
CA SER A 258 18.19 -15.01 -8.38
C SER A 258 16.70 -14.69 -8.65
N GLY A 259 15.84 -14.88 -7.64
CA GLY A 259 14.40 -14.72 -7.72
C GLY A 259 13.66 -15.94 -8.27
N MET A 260 14.35 -17.06 -8.49
CA MET A 260 13.75 -18.34 -8.89
C MET A 260 12.98 -18.94 -7.72
N CYS A 261 11.78 -19.45 -7.97
CA CYS A 261 11.01 -20.13 -6.94
C CYS A 261 11.55 -21.55 -6.70
N VAL A 262 11.90 -21.83 -5.46
CA VAL A 262 12.47 -23.12 -5.03
C VAL A 262 11.46 -23.96 -4.26
N GLU A 263 10.54 -23.32 -3.54
CA GLU A 263 9.47 -23.99 -2.79
C GLU A 263 8.19 -23.15 -2.83
N THR A 264 7.04 -23.82 -2.98
CA THR A 264 5.71 -23.21 -2.98
C THR A 264 4.65 -24.24 -2.57
N ASP A 265 3.63 -23.81 -1.83
CA ASP A 265 2.42 -24.57 -1.52
C ASP A 265 1.14 -23.97 -2.16
N CYS A 266 1.29 -23.00 -3.07
CA CYS A 266 0.16 -22.41 -3.77
C CYS A 266 -0.58 -23.42 -4.67
N GLU A 267 -1.90 -23.43 -4.54
CA GLU A 267 -2.84 -24.22 -5.33
C GLU A 267 -3.87 -23.31 -6.02
N GLN A 268 -4.70 -23.86 -6.90
CA GLN A 268 -5.73 -23.09 -7.61
C GLN A 268 -6.65 -22.31 -6.64
N ALA A 269 -6.92 -22.86 -5.45
CA ALA A 269 -7.72 -22.19 -4.42
C ALA A 269 -7.14 -20.83 -3.99
N ASN A 270 -5.82 -20.63 -4.11
CA ASN A 270 -5.16 -19.35 -3.84
C ASN A 270 -5.33 -18.31 -4.95
N CYS A 271 -5.94 -18.70 -6.08
CA CYS A 271 -6.32 -17.84 -7.19
C CYS A 271 -7.83 -17.66 -7.35
N ASP A 272 -8.63 -18.38 -6.56
CA ASP A 272 -10.08 -18.25 -6.62
C ASP A 272 -10.54 -16.95 -5.93
N ALA A 273 -11.73 -16.45 -6.26
CA ALA A 273 -12.22 -15.17 -5.75
C ALA A 273 -12.22 -15.07 -4.20
N ASP A 274 -12.48 -16.19 -3.51
CA ASP A 274 -12.49 -16.26 -2.05
C ASP A 274 -11.10 -16.04 -1.42
N ALA A 275 -10.02 -16.19 -2.21
CA ALA A 275 -8.66 -15.88 -1.75
C ALA A 275 -8.37 -14.38 -1.74
N PHE A 276 -9.10 -13.58 -2.52
CA PHE A 276 -8.82 -12.15 -2.71
C PHE A 276 -9.94 -11.29 -2.13
N LEU A 277 -10.01 -11.21 -0.81
CA LEU A 277 -11.03 -10.42 -0.10
C LEU A 277 -10.39 -9.27 0.68
N ASP A 278 -11.02 -8.10 0.67
CA ASP A 278 -10.68 -6.98 1.55
C ASP A 278 -11.17 -7.23 2.99
N GLY A 279 -10.94 -6.25 3.87
CA GLY A 279 -11.36 -6.33 5.28
C GLY A 279 -12.87 -6.42 5.50
N ASP A 280 -13.66 -6.04 4.49
CA ASP A 280 -15.13 -6.08 4.50
C ASP A 280 -15.69 -7.32 3.77
N GLY A 281 -14.82 -8.17 3.21
CA GLY A 281 -15.19 -9.38 2.48
C GLY A 281 -15.56 -9.14 1.02
N ASN A 282 -15.22 -7.98 0.44
CA ASN A 282 -15.42 -7.73 -0.99
C ASN A 282 -14.23 -8.26 -1.80
N PRO A 283 -14.47 -8.82 -3.00
CA PRO A 283 -13.39 -9.24 -3.88
C PRO A 283 -12.47 -8.09 -4.29
N THR A 284 -11.16 -8.25 -4.12
CA THR A 284 -10.13 -7.30 -4.58
C THR A 284 -9.57 -7.63 -5.96
N GLU A 285 -9.84 -8.84 -6.44
CA GLU A 285 -9.42 -9.35 -7.74
C GLU A 285 -10.63 -10.00 -8.44
N PRO A 286 -10.68 -9.99 -9.79
CA PRO A 286 -11.82 -10.54 -10.51
C PRO A 286 -11.85 -12.08 -10.45
N ASN A 287 -13.05 -12.65 -10.59
CA ASN A 287 -13.21 -14.11 -10.58
C ASN A 287 -12.68 -14.76 -11.88
N GLY A 288 -12.31 -16.04 -11.77
CA GLY A 288 -11.91 -16.87 -12.91
C GLY A 288 -10.41 -16.81 -13.23
N LEU A 289 -9.57 -16.38 -12.28
CA LEU A 289 -8.12 -16.46 -12.42
C LEU A 289 -7.63 -17.91 -12.39
N LEU A 290 -6.58 -18.17 -13.14
CA LEU A 290 -5.92 -19.46 -13.27
C LEU A 290 -4.58 -19.42 -12.54
N LEU A 291 -4.26 -20.46 -11.80
CA LEU A 291 -2.90 -20.67 -11.31
C LEU A 291 -2.00 -21.04 -12.50
N ALA A 292 -1.04 -20.17 -12.78
CA ALA A 292 0.02 -20.37 -13.77
C ALA A 292 1.39 -20.31 -13.10
N THR A 293 2.44 -20.64 -13.87
CA THR A 293 3.83 -20.54 -13.43
C THR A 293 4.58 -19.62 -14.37
N ASP A 294 5.27 -18.62 -13.82
CA ASP A 294 6.08 -17.68 -14.59
C ASP A 294 7.41 -18.28 -15.08
N ASP A 295 8.18 -17.49 -15.83
CA ASP A 295 9.48 -17.91 -16.38
C ASP A 295 10.53 -18.23 -15.30
N LYS A 296 10.31 -17.81 -14.05
CA LYS A 296 11.15 -18.08 -12.88
C LYS A 296 10.64 -19.26 -12.03
N GLY A 297 9.65 -19.99 -12.52
CA GLY A 297 9.07 -21.12 -11.80
C GLY A 297 8.12 -20.72 -10.67
N CYS A 298 7.70 -19.45 -10.62
CA CYS A 298 6.89 -18.93 -9.53
C CYS A 298 5.40 -18.95 -9.85
N PRO A 299 4.54 -19.32 -8.88
CA PRO A 299 3.11 -19.35 -9.09
C PRO A 299 2.55 -17.93 -9.23
N ARG A 300 1.61 -17.76 -10.16
CA ARG A 300 0.92 -16.49 -10.47
C ARG A 300 -0.56 -16.77 -10.73
N CYS A 301 -1.42 -15.87 -10.28
CA CYS A 301 -2.84 -15.89 -10.63
C CYS A 301 -3.06 -14.99 -11.83
N VAL A 302 -3.46 -15.58 -12.95
CA VAL A 302 -3.56 -14.89 -14.24
C VAL A 302 -4.91 -15.11 -14.89
N ASN A 303 -5.34 -14.21 -15.75
CA ASN A 303 -6.53 -14.42 -16.57
C ASN A 303 -6.20 -14.71 -18.04
N TYR A 304 -5.09 -15.39 -18.31
CA TYR A 304 -4.72 -15.81 -19.66
C TYR A 304 -4.06 -17.18 -19.65
N SER A 305 -4.08 -17.87 -20.78
CA SER A 305 -3.46 -19.19 -20.89
C SER A 305 -2.89 -19.44 -22.29
N GLY A 306 -1.85 -20.27 -22.36
CA GLY A 306 -1.23 -20.70 -23.61
C GLY A 306 -0.38 -19.64 -24.33
N GLU A 307 -0.29 -18.43 -23.78
CA GLU A 307 0.44 -17.29 -24.33
C GLU A 307 1.23 -16.58 -23.22
N SER A 308 2.35 -15.94 -23.57
CA SER A 308 3.06 -15.05 -22.64
C SER A 308 2.31 -13.74 -22.48
N ILE A 309 2.56 -13.04 -21.36
CA ILE A 309 2.02 -11.70 -21.11
C ILE A 309 2.31 -10.72 -22.27
N ASP A 310 3.49 -10.79 -22.89
CA ASP A 310 3.84 -9.98 -24.07
C ASP A 310 2.95 -10.29 -25.28
N ALA A 311 2.65 -11.57 -25.53
CA ALA A 311 1.79 -11.97 -26.64
C ALA A 311 0.33 -11.55 -26.41
N VAL A 312 -0.15 -11.68 -25.17
CA VAL A 312 -1.50 -11.23 -24.78
C VAL A 312 -1.62 -9.72 -24.96
N PHE A 313 -0.68 -8.94 -24.41
CA PHE A 313 -0.66 -7.49 -24.59
C PHE A 313 -0.54 -7.10 -26.06
N SER A 314 0.33 -7.76 -26.82
CA SER A 314 0.46 -7.50 -28.26
C SER A 314 -0.86 -7.75 -29.02
N CYS A 315 -1.70 -8.68 -28.60
CA CYS A 315 -3.03 -8.80 -29.22
C CYS A 315 -3.94 -7.66 -28.75
N MET A 316 -3.98 -7.38 -27.45
CA MET A 316 -4.84 -6.35 -26.87
C MET A 316 -4.59 -4.95 -27.44
N ALA A 317 -3.33 -4.60 -27.66
CA ALA A 317 -2.89 -3.30 -28.17
C ALA A 317 -2.98 -3.18 -29.71
N ASP A 318 -3.35 -4.23 -30.43
CA ASP A 318 -3.72 -4.16 -31.86
C ASP A 318 -5.20 -3.81 -31.97
N ILE A 319 -5.51 -2.55 -31.69
CA ILE A 319 -6.88 -2.02 -31.57
C ILE A 319 -7.50 -1.62 -32.92
N GLY A 320 -6.73 -1.75 -34.01
CA GLY A 320 -7.13 -1.34 -35.34
C GLY A 320 -6.85 0.14 -35.61
N VAL A 321 -7.17 0.56 -36.85
CA VAL A 321 -6.85 1.90 -37.40
C VAL A 321 -8.09 2.55 -38.06
N GLY A 322 -9.28 2.19 -37.57
CA GLY A 322 -10.57 2.61 -38.14
C GLY A 322 -11.34 3.63 -37.32
N GLY A 323 -10.73 4.16 -36.26
CA GLY A 323 -11.36 5.08 -35.31
C GLY A 323 -11.40 6.53 -35.79
N CYS A 324 -12.02 7.35 -34.95
CA CYS A 324 -12.27 8.76 -35.22
C CYS A 324 -10.99 9.59 -35.32
N GLY A 325 -10.90 10.43 -36.37
CA GLY A 325 -9.82 11.42 -36.56
C GLY A 325 -9.94 12.68 -35.68
N PHE A 326 -10.65 12.58 -34.56
CA PHE A 326 -10.78 13.60 -33.52
C PHE A 326 -10.47 12.90 -32.20
N GLU A 327 -9.19 12.78 -31.92
CA GLU A 327 -8.61 11.94 -30.90
C GLU A 327 -8.89 12.53 -29.51
N GLN A 328 -9.51 11.77 -28.61
CA GLN A 328 -9.90 12.26 -27.29
C GLN A 328 -9.19 11.48 -26.16
N PRO A 329 -7.84 11.40 -26.15
CA PRO A 329 -7.11 10.56 -25.21
C PRO A 329 -7.37 10.91 -23.73
N MET A 330 -7.58 12.20 -23.41
CA MET A 330 -7.79 12.59 -22.01
C MET A 330 -9.19 12.25 -21.51
N GLU A 331 -10.23 12.47 -22.32
CA GLU A 331 -11.59 12.06 -21.96
C GLU A 331 -11.76 10.55 -22.00
N ALA A 332 -11.06 9.84 -22.91
CA ALA A 332 -11.02 8.39 -22.90
C ALA A 332 -10.38 7.85 -21.62
N MET A 333 -9.25 8.42 -21.18
CA MET A 333 -8.65 8.14 -19.87
C MET A 333 -9.64 8.40 -18.74
N HIS A 334 -10.28 9.57 -18.72
CA HIS A 334 -11.24 9.95 -17.69
C HIS A 334 -12.44 8.99 -17.63
N ALA A 335 -13.04 8.67 -18.78
CA ALA A 335 -14.16 7.75 -18.89
C ALA A 335 -13.75 6.32 -18.46
N ALA A 336 -12.57 5.86 -18.87
CA ALA A 336 -12.06 4.55 -18.48
C ALA A 336 -11.92 4.38 -16.97
N LEU A 337 -11.60 5.46 -16.25
CA LEU A 337 -11.40 5.46 -14.80
C LEU A 337 -12.69 5.74 -14.00
N THR A 338 -13.72 6.37 -14.59
CA THR A 338 -14.86 6.89 -13.81
C THR A 338 -16.25 6.50 -14.31
N ALA A 339 -16.42 6.10 -15.56
CA ALA A 339 -17.74 5.96 -16.17
C ALA A 339 -18.51 4.70 -15.72
N GLY A 340 -17.85 3.79 -14.98
CA GLY A 340 -18.48 2.58 -14.44
C GLY A 340 -18.88 1.57 -15.53
N HIS A 341 -18.07 1.45 -16.58
CA HIS A 341 -18.30 0.45 -17.62
C HIS A 341 -18.07 -0.96 -17.08
N ALA A 342 -18.98 -1.88 -17.40
CA ALA A 342 -18.85 -3.29 -17.00
C ALA A 342 -17.55 -3.95 -17.52
N SER A 343 -17.02 -3.50 -18.67
CA SER A 343 -15.72 -3.93 -19.20
C SER A 343 -14.54 -3.54 -18.31
N ASN A 344 -14.70 -2.54 -17.45
CA ASN A 344 -13.66 -1.94 -16.63
C ASN A 344 -13.78 -2.37 -15.17
N ASP A 345 -14.83 -3.12 -14.80
CA ASP A 345 -15.09 -3.56 -13.44
C ASP A 345 -13.88 -4.32 -12.86
N GLY A 346 -13.40 -3.84 -11.71
CA GLY A 346 -12.23 -4.41 -11.02
C GLY A 346 -10.86 -4.01 -11.60
N PHE A 347 -10.80 -3.20 -12.67
CA PHE A 347 -9.53 -2.77 -13.24
C PHE A 347 -8.72 -1.88 -12.30
N VAL A 348 -9.32 -0.81 -11.78
CA VAL A 348 -8.62 0.13 -10.88
C VAL A 348 -8.75 -0.33 -9.44
N ARG A 349 -7.63 -0.71 -8.84
CA ARG A 349 -7.54 -1.13 -7.44
C ARG A 349 -7.18 0.07 -6.58
N GLU A 350 -7.92 0.32 -5.52
CA GLU A 350 -7.80 1.54 -4.69
C GLU A 350 -6.35 1.84 -4.29
N THR A 351 -5.65 0.84 -3.77
CA THR A 351 -4.29 1.01 -3.23
C THR A 351 -3.19 0.96 -4.29
N ALA A 352 -3.44 0.42 -5.49
CA ALA A 352 -2.41 0.24 -6.51
C ALA A 352 -1.81 1.58 -7.00
N TYR A 353 -0.58 1.59 -7.50
CA TYR A 353 -0.08 2.74 -8.24
C TYR A 353 -0.70 2.77 -9.65
N LEU A 354 -1.17 3.92 -10.14
CA LEU A 354 -1.76 4.03 -11.47
C LEU A 354 -0.75 4.63 -12.48
N ALA A 355 -0.43 3.89 -13.53
CA ALA A 355 0.33 4.41 -14.66
C ALA A 355 -0.58 4.54 -15.88
N VAL A 356 -0.66 5.74 -16.47
CA VAL A 356 -1.37 5.97 -17.73
C VAL A 356 -0.36 6.29 -18.82
N ILE A 357 -0.50 5.64 -19.98
CA ILE A 357 0.33 5.86 -21.16
C ILE A 357 -0.59 6.24 -22.32
N LEU A 358 -0.48 7.48 -22.78
CA LEU A 358 -1.19 8.00 -23.94
C LEU A 358 -0.33 7.77 -25.19
N VAL A 359 -0.92 7.28 -26.28
CA VAL A 359 -0.22 7.02 -27.54
C VAL A 359 -1.07 7.54 -28.70
N THR A 360 -0.70 8.67 -29.30
CA THR A 360 -1.49 9.35 -30.35
C THR A 360 -0.61 10.29 -31.18
N ASP A 361 -0.87 10.40 -32.48
CA ASP A 361 -0.16 11.31 -33.38
C ASP A 361 -0.82 12.70 -33.48
N GLU A 362 -1.96 12.91 -32.82
CA GLU A 362 -2.63 14.20 -32.66
C GLU A 362 -2.56 14.73 -31.21
N ASP A 363 -2.91 16.01 -31.03
CA ASP A 363 -3.13 16.57 -29.70
C ASP A 363 -4.54 16.24 -29.19
N ASP A 364 -4.77 16.46 -27.90
CA ASP A 364 -6.06 16.16 -27.27
C ASP A 364 -7.23 16.98 -27.84
N CYS A 365 -8.27 16.27 -28.29
CA CYS A 365 -9.55 16.80 -28.73
C CYS A 365 -10.70 16.44 -27.79
N SER A 366 -10.45 16.32 -26.48
CA SER A 366 -11.49 15.92 -25.53
C SER A 366 -12.66 16.92 -25.44
N VAL A 367 -13.74 16.63 -26.18
CA VAL A 367 -14.81 17.57 -26.48
C VAL A 367 -15.80 17.68 -25.32
N GLN A 368 -16.14 18.91 -24.95
CA GLN A 368 -17.23 19.22 -24.03
C GLN A 368 -18.47 19.80 -24.74
N ASP A 369 -18.27 20.43 -25.89
CA ASP A 369 -19.33 21.00 -26.73
C ASP A 369 -19.26 20.40 -28.13
N ASP A 370 -20.20 19.49 -28.42
CA ASP A 370 -20.34 18.79 -29.70
C ASP A 370 -20.49 19.74 -30.90
N ALA A 371 -20.75 21.04 -30.70
CA ALA A 371 -20.70 22.04 -31.77
C ALA A 371 -19.35 22.04 -32.51
N LEU A 372 -18.26 21.55 -31.89
CA LEU A 372 -16.99 21.29 -32.57
C LEU A 372 -17.17 20.40 -33.81
N PHE A 373 -18.10 19.45 -33.78
CA PHE A 373 -18.39 18.51 -34.86
C PHE A 373 -19.40 19.04 -35.89
N ASP A 374 -19.93 20.25 -35.72
CA ASP A 374 -20.97 20.78 -36.60
C ASP A 374 -20.43 21.09 -38.01
N PRO A 375 -20.89 20.39 -39.08
CA PRO A 375 -20.50 20.71 -40.45
C PRO A 375 -21.06 22.06 -40.94
N ALA A 376 -22.05 22.64 -40.25
CA ALA A 376 -22.58 23.97 -40.57
C ALA A 376 -21.61 25.11 -40.19
N ILE A 377 -20.68 24.86 -39.26
CA ILE A 377 -19.58 25.77 -39.00
C ILE A 377 -18.58 25.59 -40.15
N MET A 378 -18.48 26.57 -41.05
CA MET A 378 -17.63 26.45 -42.25
C MET A 378 -16.17 26.84 -42.01
N VAL A 379 -15.91 27.68 -41.02
CA VAL A 379 -14.57 28.16 -40.67
C VAL A 379 -14.40 28.03 -39.16
N PRO A 380 -13.44 27.25 -38.68
CA PRO A 380 -12.48 26.40 -39.42
C PRO A 380 -13.11 25.19 -40.16
N PRO A 381 -12.38 24.55 -41.11
CA PRO A 381 -12.78 23.27 -41.72
C PRO A 381 -13.15 22.21 -40.69
N LEU A 382 -13.98 21.25 -41.08
CA LEU A 382 -14.32 20.10 -40.23
C LEU A 382 -13.18 19.07 -40.26
N ASN A 383 -12.15 19.34 -39.47
CA ASN A 383 -10.98 18.48 -39.24
C ASN A 383 -10.43 18.70 -37.82
N SER A 384 -9.43 17.91 -37.42
CA SER A 384 -8.81 17.97 -36.09
C SER A 384 -8.18 19.33 -35.75
N PHE A 385 -7.95 20.23 -36.71
CA PHE A 385 -7.50 21.60 -36.43
C PHE A 385 -8.50 22.38 -35.55
N ARG A 386 -9.77 21.99 -35.52
CA ARG A 386 -10.76 22.54 -34.57
C ARG A 386 -10.34 22.34 -33.12
N CYS A 387 -9.73 21.20 -32.81
CA CYS A 387 -9.24 20.86 -31.48
C CYS A 387 -8.14 21.84 -31.07
N THR A 388 -7.23 22.19 -31.97
CA THR A 388 -6.20 23.22 -31.71
C THR A 388 -6.83 24.59 -31.44
N LEU A 389 -7.81 25.00 -32.25
CA LEU A 389 -8.46 26.31 -32.11
C LEU A 389 -9.27 26.45 -30.80
N GLY A 390 -9.88 25.35 -30.35
CA GLY A 390 -10.61 25.28 -29.08
C GLY A 390 -9.75 24.99 -27.86
N GLY A 391 -8.57 24.39 -28.07
CA GLY A 391 -7.75 23.84 -26.99
C GLY A 391 -6.44 24.56 -26.72
N VAL A 392 -5.96 25.40 -27.65
CA VAL A 392 -4.62 25.99 -27.59
C VAL A 392 -4.69 27.52 -27.70
N ALA A 393 -3.91 28.19 -26.86
CA ALA A 393 -3.73 29.63 -26.88
C ALA A 393 -2.25 29.98 -27.10
N CYS A 394 -1.98 30.92 -27.99
CA CYS A 394 -0.63 31.36 -28.36
C CYS A 394 -0.44 32.86 -28.11
N ALA A 395 0.80 33.34 -28.23
CA ALA A 395 1.10 34.77 -28.16
C ALA A 395 0.40 35.56 -29.29
N GLU A 396 0.33 34.97 -30.48
CA GLU A 396 -0.39 35.49 -31.63
C GLU A 396 -1.86 35.05 -31.60
N ALA A 397 -2.76 35.97 -31.95
CA ALA A 397 -4.19 35.66 -32.01
C ALA A 397 -4.53 34.87 -33.28
N TRP A 398 -5.35 33.83 -33.16
CA TRP A 398 -5.80 33.00 -34.28
C TRP A 398 -6.49 33.78 -35.42
N ALA A 399 -7.05 34.96 -35.14
CA ALA A 399 -7.61 35.88 -36.14
C ALA A 399 -6.59 36.34 -37.20
N THR A 400 -5.29 36.12 -36.98
CA THR A 400 -4.25 36.37 -38.00
C THR A 400 -4.48 35.54 -39.26
N LEU A 401 -5.03 34.33 -39.15
CA LEU A 401 -5.32 33.44 -40.29
C LEU A 401 -6.32 34.04 -41.29
N ASP A 402 -7.20 34.94 -40.85
CA ASP A 402 -8.19 35.63 -41.71
C ASP A 402 -7.58 36.80 -42.50
N SER A 403 -6.38 37.24 -42.15
CA SER A 403 -5.82 38.54 -42.55
C SER A 403 -4.57 38.46 -43.44
N THR A 404 -4.09 37.25 -43.75
CA THR A 404 -2.78 37.03 -44.36
C THR A 404 -2.85 36.36 -45.74
N ASP A 405 -2.25 36.99 -46.76
CA ASP A 405 -1.95 36.40 -48.08
C ASP A 405 -0.76 35.42 -48.01
N VAL A 406 -0.63 34.67 -46.92
CA VAL A 406 0.44 33.68 -46.71
C VAL A 406 -0.15 32.27 -46.68
N ASP A 407 0.70 31.30 -46.98
CA ASP A 407 0.34 29.88 -46.99
C ASP A 407 0.74 29.17 -45.69
N THR A 408 1.52 29.83 -44.82
CA THR A 408 1.95 29.31 -43.52
C THR A 408 2.05 30.45 -42.50
N VAL A 409 1.56 30.22 -41.29
CA VAL A 409 1.65 31.13 -40.14
C VAL A 409 2.25 30.38 -38.95
N ASP A 410 3.28 30.97 -38.34
CA ASP A 410 3.90 30.45 -37.13
C ASP A 410 3.31 31.13 -35.89
N PHE A 411 3.09 30.34 -34.85
CA PHE A 411 2.64 30.78 -33.54
C PHE A 411 3.65 30.35 -32.47
N SER A 412 3.78 31.19 -31.44
CA SER A 412 4.77 31.05 -30.39
C SER A 412 4.17 31.13 -29.00
N ALA A 413 4.91 30.60 -28.02
CA ALA A 413 4.50 30.53 -26.63
C ALA A 413 3.09 29.92 -26.45
N CYS A 414 2.81 28.86 -27.21
CA CYS A 414 1.50 28.21 -27.14
C CYS A 414 1.37 27.34 -25.89
N VAL A 415 0.18 27.31 -25.31
CA VAL A 415 -0.16 26.57 -24.09
C VAL A 415 -1.59 26.06 -24.19
N SER A 416 -1.96 25.14 -23.30
CA SER A 416 -3.36 24.76 -23.14
C SER A 416 -4.21 26.00 -22.82
N ALA A 417 -5.38 26.09 -23.46
CA ALA A 417 -6.28 27.23 -23.34
C ALA A 417 -7.26 27.10 -22.16
N ASP A 418 -6.75 26.75 -20.97
CA ASP A 418 -7.58 26.41 -19.80
C ASP A 418 -8.30 27.59 -19.14
N THR A 419 -8.05 28.83 -19.58
CA THR A 419 -8.57 30.06 -18.93
C THR A 419 -9.29 31.02 -19.88
N GLY A 420 -10.00 30.48 -20.87
CA GLY A 420 -10.85 31.28 -21.77
C GLY A 420 -10.07 32.11 -22.81
N SER A 421 -8.81 31.74 -23.05
CA SER A 421 -7.97 32.31 -24.10
C SER A 421 -8.11 31.59 -25.46
N ALA A 422 -8.83 30.47 -25.51
CA ALA A 422 -9.19 29.78 -26.74
C ALA A 422 -10.11 30.65 -27.60
N THR A 423 -10.13 30.40 -28.91
CA THR A 423 -11.14 31.02 -29.78
C THR A 423 -12.54 30.49 -29.53
N HIS A 424 -12.64 29.23 -29.10
CA HIS A 424 -13.88 28.52 -28.83
C HIS A 424 -13.70 27.67 -27.57
N ASP A 425 -14.74 27.57 -26.75
CA ASP A 425 -14.72 26.79 -25.50
C ASP A 425 -15.22 25.35 -25.74
N TRP A 426 -14.63 24.68 -26.73
CA TRP A 426 -15.13 23.37 -27.22
C TRP A 426 -14.58 22.17 -26.46
N LEU A 427 -13.41 22.30 -25.83
CA LEU A 427 -12.74 21.19 -25.16
C LEU A 427 -12.82 21.34 -23.65
N HIS A 428 -12.88 20.22 -22.95
CA HIS A 428 -12.73 20.22 -21.50
C HIS A 428 -11.40 20.83 -21.07
N HIS A 429 -11.38 21.50 -19.92
CA HIS A 429 -10.17 22.05 -19.31
C HIS A 429 -9.28 20.95 -18.68
N LEU A 430 -7.96 21.16 -18.65
CA LEU A 430 -6.99 20.20 -18.08
C LEU A 430 -7.21 19.95 -16.58
N ASP A 431 -7.86 20.84 -15.84
CA ASP A 431 -8.14 20.65 -14.42
C ASP A 431 -9.04 19.42 -14.18
N ARG A 432 -9.93 19.08 -15.13
CA ARG A 432 -10.70 17.84 -15.14
C ARG A 432 -9.80 16.60 -15.04
N TYR A 433 -8.73 16.56 -15.83
CA TYR A 433 -7.84 15.40 -15.98
C TYR A 433 -6.74 15.34 -14.93
N THR A 434 -6.34 16.48 -14.38
CA THR A 434 -5.43 16.54 -13.23
C THR A 434 -6.13 16.18 -11.91
N GLN A 435 -7.44 16.40 -11.82
CA GLN A 435 -8.23 16.06 -10.64
C GLN A 435 -8.72 14.60 -10.63
N VAL A 436 -9.09 14.03 -11.78
CA VAL A 436 -9.70 12.68 -11.83
C VAL A 436 -8.84 11.61 -11.17
N ILE A 437 -7.52 11.66 -11.38
CA ILE A 437 -6.60 10.69 -10.80
C ILE A 437 -6.53 10.85 -9.27
N ALA A 438 -6.50 12.09 -8.77
CA ALA A 438 -6.55 12.34 -7.34
C ALA A 438 -7.88 11.88 -6.72
N GLN A 439 -8.98 11.98 -7.46
CA GLN A 439 -10.30 11.49 -7.01
C GLN A 439 -10.35 9.96 -6.95
N VAL A 440 -9.82 9.28 -7.98
CA VAL A 440 -9.84 7.81 -8.08
C VAL A 440 -8.83 7.15 -7.12
N LYS A 441 -7.68 7.79 -6.90
CA LYS A 441 -6.58 7.23 -6.09
C LYS A 441 -6.47 7.81 -4.68
N GLY A 442 -7.27 8.82 -4.34
CA GLY A 442 -7.13 9.60 -3.11
C GLY A 442 -5.93 10.54 -3.07
N SER A 443 -4.97 10.42 -4.00
CA SER A 443 -3.82 11.31 -4.16
C SER A 443 -3.24 11.24 -5.57
N ALA A 444 -2.92 12.39 -6.17
CA ALA A 444 -2.21 12.45 -7.44
C ALA A 444 -0.79 11.85 -7.36
N ALA A 445 -0.21 11.73 -6.16
CA ALA A 445 1.10 11.12 -5.96
C ALA A 445 1.10 9.60 -6.18
N LEU A 446 -0.08 8.96 -6.22
CA LEU A 446 -0.26 7.53 -6.49
C LEU A 446 -0.44 7.24 -7.98
N ALA A 447 0.03 8.15 -8.84
CA ALA A 447 -0.06 7.97 -10.28
C ALA A 447 1.04 8.66 -11.07
N THR A 448 1.20 8.23 -12.31
CA THR A 448 1.97 8.91 -13.35
C THR A 448 1.20 8.89 -14.66
N VAL A 449 1.33 9.95 -15.45
CA VAL A 449 0.86 10.00 -16.85
C VAL A 449 2.09 10.19 -17.72
N ALA A 450 2.25 9.38 -18.74
CA ALA A 450 3.28 9.51 -19.75
C ALA A 450 2.65 9.48 -21.14
N ALA A 451 3.36 9.98 -22.14
CA ALA A 451 2.86 10.02 -23.51
C ALA A 451 3.92 9.65 -24.54
N VAL A 452 3.45 9.00 -25.59
CA VAL A 452 4.08 8.89 -26.89
C VAL A 452 3.25 9.75 -27.83
N ALA A 453 3.71 10.97 -28.10
CA ALA A 453 2.91 11.97 -28.81
C ALA A 453 3.78 12.87 -29.69
N GLY A 454 3.13 13.68 -30.54
CA GLY A 454 3.86 14.61 -31.41
C GLY A 454 4.70 15.62 -30.62
N PRO A 455 5.99 15.81 -30.97
CA PRO A 455 6.91 16.66 -30.23
C PRO A 455 6.44 18.11 -30.23
N TYR A 456 6.55 18.74 -29.06
CA TYR A 456 6.17 20.13 -28.89
C TYR A 456 7.23 20.91 -28.10
N ASN A 457 7.58 22.10 -28.56
CA ASN A 457 8.67 22.92 -28.01
C ASN A 457 8.25 24.37 -27.67
N GLY A 458 6.95 24.68 -27.65
CA GLY A 458 6.46 26.05 -27.44
C GLY A 458 6.00 26.75 -28.72
N GLN A 459 6.16 26.12 -29.89
CA GLN A 459 5.82 26.69 -31.20
C GLN A 459 4.96 25.73 -32.01
N LEU A 460 4.09 26.29 -32.84
CA LEU A 460 3.30 25.55 -33.81
C LEU A 460 3.23 26.33 -35.13
N SER A 461 3.05 25.61 -36.22
CA SER A 461 2.87 26.19 -37.55
C SER A 461 1.52 25.72 -38.10
N VAL A 462 0.80 26.61 -38.76
CA VAL A 462 -0.46 26.32 -39.44
C VAL A 462 -0.26 26.61 -40.91
N ASP A 463 -0.56 25.63 -41.77
CA ASP A 463 -0.43 25.75 -43.23
C ASP A 463 -1.76 25.52 -43.94
N LYS A 464 -1.82 25.89 -45.22
CA LYS A 464 -2.95 25.55 -46.10
C LYS A 464 -2.69 24.22 -46.78
N ASP A 465 -3.69 23.33 -46.76
CA ASP A 465 -3.69 22.11 -47.54
C ASP A 465 -3.80 22.39 -49.06
N GLU A 466 -3.79 21.32 -49.86
CA GLU A 466 -3.91 21.42 -51.34
C GLU A 466 -5.23 22.08 -51.80
N GLN A 467 -6.26 22.08 -50.95
CA GLN A 467 -7.55 22.71 -51.19
C GLN A 467 -7.62 24.16 -50.67
N GLY A 468 -6.53 24.66 -50.07
CA GLY A 468 -6.43 26.00 -49.52
C GLY A 468 -7.05 26.15 -48.12
N MET A 469 -7.38 25.04 -47.46
CA MET A 469 -7.97 25.02 -46.12
C MET A 469 -6.88 24.96 -45.05
N TRP A 470 -7.06 25.71 -43.95
CA TRP A 470 -6.11 25.72 -42.85
C TRP A 470 -6.07 24.38 -42.12
N ARG A 471 -4.87 23.91 -41.79
CA ARG A 471 -4.61 22.76 -40.93
C ARG A 471 -3.38 23.02 -40.06
N LEU A 472 -3.26 22.27 -38.98
CA LEU A 472 -2.03 22.24 -38.19
C LEU A 472 -0.93 21.56 -39.02
N ALA A 473 0.26 22.16 -39.08
CA ALA A 473 1.40 21.53 -39.73
C ALA A 473 2.02 20.46 -38.81
N PRO A 474 2.58 19.38 -39.37
CA PRO A 474 3.22 18.33 -38.59
C PRO A 474 4.47 18.84 -37.87
N SER A 475 4.66 18.37 -36.64
CA SER A 475 5.84 18.64 -35.82
C SER A 475 6.97 17.63 -36.04
N CYS A 476 6.64 16.44 -36.53
CA CYS A 476 7.60 15.44 -36.96
C CYS A 476 7.00 14.51 -38.02
N THR A 477 7.88 13.73 -38.64
CA THR A 477 7.51 12.67 -39.59
C THR A 477 8.28 11.40 -39.24
N SER A 478 7.60 10.25 -39.22
CA SER A 478 8.18 8.92 -39.01
C SER A 478 9.10 8.51 -40.16
N SER A 479 9.84 7.42 -39.97
CA SER A 479 10.70 6.86 -41.01
C SER A 479 9.94 6.35 -42.24
N GLN A 480 8.65 6.03 -42.09
CA GLN A 480 7.76 5.57 -43.18
C GLN A 480 6.89 6.70 -43.75
N GLY A 481 7.05 7.94 -43.25
CA GLY A 481 6.29 9.08 -43.73
C GLY A 481 5.00 9.37 -42.96
N GLY A 482 4.75 8.72 -41.81
CA GLY A 482 3.65 9.08 -40.92
C GLY A 482 3.89 10.46 -40.32
N GLU A 483 2.91 11.36 -40.39
CA GLU A 483 3.00 12.71 -39.86
C GLU A 483 2.41 12.76 -38.45
N ALA A 484 3.03 13.48 -37.52
CA ALA A 484 2.46 13.71 -36.20
C ALA A 484 2.46 15.19 -35.83
N TYR A 485 1.41 15.61 -35.14
CA TYR A 485 1.09 16.99 -34.88
C TYR A 485 1.50 17.42 -33.46
N PRO A 486 1.89 18.69 -33.25
CA PRO A 486 2.37 19.14 -31.95
C PRO A 486 1.35 18.91 -30.82
N ALA A 487 1.70 18.08 -29.84
CA ALA A 487 0.80 17.70 -28.74
C ALA A 487 0.94 18.66 -27.54
N VAL A 488 0.33 19.85 -27.65
CA VAL A 488 0.43 20.96 -26.69
C VAL A 488 -0.21 20.59 -25.36
N ARG A 489 -1.49 20.20 -25.40
CA ARG A 489 -2.28 19.89 -24.20
C ARG A 489 -1.77 18.62 -23.52
N ILE A 490 -1.46 17.59 -24.30
CA ILE A 490 -0.91 16.33 -23.77
C ILE A 490 0.40 16.57 -23.04
N LYS A 491 1.32 17.38 -23.59
CA LYS A 491 2.59 17.69 -22.92
C LYS A 491 2.38 18.42 -21.59
N GLU A 492 1.40 19.33 -21.53
CA GLU A 492 1.07 20.06 -20.32
C GLU A 492 0.49 19.13 -19.23
N LEU A 493 -0.41 18.20 -19.61
CA LEU A 493 -0.90 17.15 -18.70
C LEU A 493 0.25 16.27 -18.18
N VAL A 494 1.14 15.78 -19.06
CA VAL A 494 2.28 14.96 -18.65
C VAL A 494 3.20 15.71 -17.69
N SER A 495 3.41 17.02 -17.92
CA SER A 495 4.23 17.87 -17.06
C SER A 495 3.63 18.10 -15.67
N TYR A 496 2.32 17.90 -15.49
CA TYR A 496 1.69 17.95 -14.17
C TYR A 496 2.08 16.75 -13.30
N TYR A 497 2.23 15.56 -13.90
CA TYR A 497 2.53 14.32 -13.18
C TYR A 497 4.02 14.01 -13.05
N ASN A 498 4.88 14.73 -13.77
CA ASN A 498 6.31 14.45 -13.86
C ASN A 498 7.14 15.70 -13.61
N ALA A 499 8.22 15.56 -12.87
CA ALA A 499 9.19 16.63 -12.70
C ALA A 499 9.89 16.96 -14.04
N PRO A 500 10.41 18.19 -14.23
CA PRO A 500 11.08 18.58 -15.47
C PRO A 500 12.19 17.62 -15.92
N GLU A 501 12.94 17.04 -14.98
CA GLU A 501 14.03 16.11 -15.25
C GLU A 501 13.54 14.73 -15.72
N GLN A 502 12.26 14.43 -15.55
CA GLN A 502 11.62 13.17 -15.96
C GLN A 502 10.98 13.27 -17.36
N MET A 503 10.84 14.49 -17.91
CA MET A 503 10.16 14.71 -19.18
C MET A 503 10.84 14.03 -20.37
N ASP A 504 12.15 13.76 -20.29
CA ASP A 504 12.90 13.07 -21.35
C ASP A 504 12.38 11.65 -21.62
N TRP A 505 11.88 10.94 -20.59
CA TRP A 505 11.24 9.64 -20.76
C TRP A 505 9.72 9.76 -20.75
N ALA A 506 9.14 10.66 -19.96
CA ALA A 506 7.70 10.76 -19.77
C ALA A 506 6.97 11.30 -21.01
N PHE A 507 7.68 12.00 -21.91
CA PHE A 507 7.14 12.51 -23.16
C PHE A 507 8.05 12.12 -24.33
N THR A 508 7.83 10.92 -24.88
CA THR A 508 8.61 10.40 -26.00
C THR A 508 7.98 10.84 -27.32
N PRO A 509 8.76 11.33 -28.31
CA PRO A 509 8.21 11.67 -29.62
C PRO A 509 7.63 10.44 -30.32
N ILE A 510 6.40 10.55 -30.84
CA ILE A 510 5.76 9.45 -31.55
C ILE A 510 6.48 9.07 -32.85
N CYS A 511 7.10 10.02 -33.54
CA CYS A 511 7.93 9.70 -34.71
C CYS A 511 9.28 9.02 -34.36
N ALA A 512 9.55 8.73 -33.09
CA ALA A 512 10.76 8.02 -32.69
C ALA A 512 10.73 6.58 -33.22
N THR A 513 11.90 6.02 -33.52
CA THR A 513 12.03 4.63 -33.96
C THR A 513 12.02 3.62 -32.80
N ASP A 514 11.85 4.09 -31.57
CA ASP A 514 11.95 3.30 -30.34
C ASP A 514 11.11 3.95 -29.22
N TYR A 515 10.19 3.18 -28.63
CA TYR A 515 9.36 3.59 -27.48
C TYR A 515 9.86 3.01 -26.14
N ALA A 516 11.00 2.33 -26.12
CA ALA A 516 11.66 1.89 -24.89
C ALA A 516 11.86 3.01 -23.85
N PRO A 517 12.18 4.28 -24.19
CA PRO A 517 12.35 5.33 -23.20
C PRO A 517 11.12 5.54 -22.32
N VAL A 518 9.92 5.69 -22.90
CA VAL A 518 8.69 5.87 -22.10
C VAL A 518 8.35 4.62 -21.30
N LEU A 519 8.52 3.42 -21.87
CA LEU A 519 8.15 2.16 -21.23
C LEU A 519 9.09 1.81 -20.07
N SER A 520 10.39 1.99 -20.24
CA SER A 520 11.37 1.83 -19.15
C SER A 520 11.23 2.94 -18.11
N GLY A 521 10.97 4.18 -18.52
CA GLY A 521 10.75 5.30 -17.62
C GLY A 521 9.54 5.11 -16.71
N VAL A 522 8.40 4.67 -17.27
CA VAL A 522 7.22 4.30 -16.48
C VAL A 522 7.54 3.14 -15.54
N GLY A 523 8.20 2.09 -16.03
CA GLY A 523 8.62 0.96 -15.18
C GLY A 523 9.50 1.41 -14.02
N GLY A 524 10.49 2.26 -14.27
CA GLY A 524 11.39 2.82 -13.26
C GLY A 524 10.65 3.72 -12.26
N ARG A 525 9.66 4.50 -12.71
CA ARG A 525 8.81 5.31 -11.84
C ARG A 525 7.99 4.44 -10.90
N VAL A 526 7.37 3.38 -11.41
CA VAL A 526 6.60 2.41 -10.61
C VAL A 526 7.49 1.77 -9.55
N VAL A 527 8.66 1.25 -9.94
CA VAL A 527 9.65 0.65 -9.03
C VAL A 527 10.08 1.64 -7.94
N GLY A 528 10.42 2.87 -8.32
CA GLY A 528 10.88 3.88 -7.35
C GLY A 528 9.83 4.28 -6.32
N VAL A 529 8.54 4.31 -6.69
CA VAL A 529 7.44 4.58 -5.75
C VAL A 529 7.20 3.39 -4.80
N MET A 530 7.46 2.17 -5.26
CA MET A 530 7.42 0.97 -4.41
C MET A 530 8.61 0.90 -3.43
N GLY A 531 9.56 1.83 -3.49
CA GLY A 531 10.67 1.92 -2.52
C GLY A 531 11.83 0.97 -2.80
N TYR A 532 12.01 0.57 -4.06
CA TYR A 532 13.10 -0.28 -4.54
C TYR A 532 14.17 0.50 -5.32
#